data_AF-A0AAW0RPE6-F1
#
_entry.id   AF-A0AAW0RPE6-F1
#
_cell.length_a   1.000
_cell.length_b   1.000
_cell.length_c   1.000
_cell.angle_alpha   90.00
_cell.angle_beta   90.00
_cell.angle_gamma   90.00
#
_symmetry.space_group_name_H-M   'P 1'
#
loop_
_entity.id
_entity.type
_entity.pdbx_description
1 polymer ?
#
loop_
_entity_poly.entity_id
_entity_poly.type
_entity_poly.pdbx_seq_one_letter_code
_entity_poly.pdbx_strand_id
1 'polypeptide(L)'
;MDIVASLPESHLRAILVALCHDPRTHDRVIHMASKLAAAPSASNGSDQAICVQCNRAFSVLTRAGNSCRYHPGTRWADPSNEAWDDHYVNTDGPMETEENMEEWPDAFVWDCCQELGSARGCS
;
A
#
# COMPACT_ATOMS: atom_id res chain seq x y z
N MET A 1 17.02 14.19 -11.06
CA MET A 1 15.82 15.04 -10.92
C MET A 1 14.65 14.17 -11.37
N ASP A 2 13.65 13.99 -10.52
CA ASP A 2 12.48 13.17 -10.84
C ASP A 2 11.63 13.90 -11.89
N ILE A 3 11.48 13.29 -13.08
CA ILE A 3 10.73 13.87 -14.20
C ILE A 3 9.27 14.05 -13.81
N VAL A 4 8.71 13.11 -13.03
CA VAL A 4 7.30 13.13 -12.62
C VAL A 4 7.02 14.37 -11.77
N ALA A 5 7.89 14.67 -10.80
CA ALA A 5 7.75 15.82 -9.92
C ALA A 5 7.85 17.19 -10.63
N SER A 6 8.39 17.22 -11.86
CA SER A 6 8.54 18.44 -12.66
C SER A 6 7.36 18.73 -13.61
N LEU A 7 6.43 17.79 -13.76
CA LEU A 7 5.30 17.93 -14.67
C LEU A 7 4.24 18.91 -14.11
N PRO A 8 3.55 19.68 -14.98
CA PRO A 8 2.39 20.45 -14.57
C PRO A 8 1.27 19.54 -14.04
N GLU A 9 0.49 20.04 -13.06
CA GLU A 9 -0.62 19.28 -12.45
C GLU A 9 -1.63 18.75 -13.47
N SER A 10 -1.86 19.48 -14.57
CA SER A 10 -2.73 19.04 -15.67
C SER A 10 -2.21 17.77 -16.35
N HIS A 11 -0.90 17.65 -16.55
CA HIS A 11 -0.28 16.47 -17.13
C HIS A 11 -0.30 15.30 -16.14
N LEU A 12 -0.01 15.57 -14.86
CA LEU A 12 -0.12 14.55 -13.81
C LEU A 12 -1.53 13.96 -13.72
N ARG A 13 -2.56 14.82 -13.77
CA ARG A 13 -3.95 14.38 -13.79
C ARG A 13 -4.29 13.55 -15.04
N ALA A 14 -3.84 13.98 -16.22
CA ALA A 14 -4.08 13.24 -17.46
C ALA A 14 -3.42 11.86 -17.45
N ILE A 15 -2.17 11.76 -16.98
CA ILE A 15 -1.44 10.50 -16.83
C ILE A 15 -2.15 9.60 -15.82
N LEU A 16 -2.56 10.13 -14.66
CA LEU A 16 -3.26 9.36 -13.64
C LEU A 16 -4.58 8.77 -14.17
N VAL A 17 -5.37 9.57 -14.90
CA VAL A 17 -6.61 9.10 -15.53
C VAL A 17 -6.33 8.01 -16.56
N ALA A 18 -5.26 8.14 -17.34
CA ALA A 18 -4.86 7.10 -18.29
C ALA A 18 -4.44 5.79 -17.59
N LEU A 19 -3.70 5.88 -16.48
CA LEU A 19 -3.30 4.71 -15.70
C LEU A 19 -4.49 4.00 -15.03
N CYS A 20 -5.55 4.73 -14.68
CA CYS A 20 -6.79 4.15 -14.16
C CYS A 20 -7.57 3.29 -15.17
N HIS A 21 -7.11 3.15 -16.43
CA HIS A 21 -7.64 2.10 -17.32
C HIS A 21 -7.24 0.69 -16.87
N ASP A 22 -6.18 0.56 -16.06
CA ASP A 22 -5.84 -0.67 -15.35
C ASP A 22 -6.67 -0.78 -14.05
N PRO A 23 -7.49 -1.85 -13.86
CA PRO A 23 -8.38 -1.98 -12.70
C PRO A 23 -7.64 -1.95 -11.36
N ARG A 24 -6.47 -2.61 -11.27
CA ARG A 24 -5.66 -2.63 -10.04
C ARG A 24 -5.19 -1.22 -9.68
N THR A 25 -4.75 -0.45 -10.67
CA THR A 25 -4.34 0.94 -10.47
C THR A 25 -5.53 1.83 -10.13
N HIS A 26 -6.67 1.65 -10.78
CA HIS A 26 -7.90 2.37 -10.47
C HIS A 26 -8.30 2.21 -9.00
N ASP A 27 -8.34 0.98 -8.49
CA ASP A 27 -8.76 0.69 -7.12
C ASP A 27 -7.78 1.28 -6.10
N ARG A 28 -6.47 1.21 -6.39
CA ARG A 28 -5.43 1.88 -5.59
C ARG A 28 -5.64 3.40 -5.55
N VAL A 29 -5.96 4.02 -6.67
CA VAL A 29 -6.22 5.47 -6.76
C VAL A 29 -7.46 5.85 -5.95
N ILE A 30 -8.55 5.11 -6.06
CA ILE A 30 -9.78 5.36 -5.29
C ILE A 30 -9.53 5.22 -3.79
N HIS A 31 -8.80 4.19 -3.37
CA HIS A 31 -8.42 4.00 -1.96
C HIS A 31 -7.60 5.16 -1.43
N MET A 32 -6.61 5.62 -2.20
CA MET A 32 -5.77 6.76 -1.84
C MET A 32 -6.57 8.08 -1.77
N ALA A 33 -7.42 8.34 -2.76
CA ALA A 33 -8.28 9.52 -2.79
C ALA A 33 -9.25 9.55 -1.60
N SER A 34 -9.83 8.40 -1.25
CA SER A 34 -10.74 8.28 -0.10
C SER A 34 -10.03 8.60 1.22
N LYS A 35 -8.77 8.15 1.37
CA LYS A 35 -7.95 8.47 2.55
C LYS A 35 -7.61 9.95 2.64
N LEU A 36 -7.29 10.61 1.52
CA LEU A 36 -7.05 12.06 1.48
C LEU A 36 -8.32 12.82 1.89
N ALA A 37 -9.46 12.47 1.30
CA ALA A 37 -10.75 13.10 1.60
C ALA A 37 -11.16 12.95 3.07
N ALA A 38 -10.84 11.83 3.71
CA ALA A 38 -11.14 11.57 5.12
C ALA A 38 -10.10 12.13 6.10
N ALA A 39 -8.91 12.52 5.63
CA ALA A 39 -7.83 12.96 6.50
C ALA A 39 -8.07 14.37 7.05
N PRO A 40 -7.60 14.67 8.27
CA PRO A 40 -7.58 16.04 8.76
C PRO A 40 -6.67 16.90 7.89
N SER A 41 -7.06 18.15 7.68
CA SER A 41 -6.28 19.16 6.97
C SER A 41 -6.30 20.46 7.75
N ALA A 42 -5.16 21.15 7.78
CA ALA A 42 -5.06 22.51 8.31
C ALA A 42 -5.25 23.59 7.23
N SER A 43 -5.24 23.21 5.94
CA SER A 43 -5.27 24.16 4.81
C SER A 43 -6.16 23.71 3.64
N ASN A 44 -7.41 23.29 3.91
CA ASN A 44 -8.40 22.90 2.89
C ASN A 44 -7.89 21.82 1.90
N GLY A 45 -7.04 20.92 2.37
CA GLY A 45 -6.52 19.76 1.65
C GLY A 45 -5.14 19.97 1.02
N SER A 46 -4.66 21.21 0.86
CA SER A 46 -3.38 21.48 0.17
C SER A 46 -2.14 21.03 0.95
N ASP A 47 -2.28 20.81 2.26
CA ASP A 47 -1.24 20.28 3.14
C ASP A 47 -1.26 18.74 3.23
N GLN A 48 -2.15 18.05 2.54
CA GLN A 48 -2.27 16.61 2.67
C GLN A 48 -1.30 15.87 1.76
N ALA A 49 -0.69 14.81 2.30
CA ALA A 49 0.16 13.89 1.57
C ALA A 49 -0.14 12.45 2.00
N ILE A 50 0.21 11.49 1.15
CA ILE A 50 0.11 10.06 1.46
C ILE A 50 1.48 9.54 1.85
N CYS A 51 1.57 8.82 2.97
CA CYS A 51 2.79 8.16 3.38
C CYS A 51 3.02 6.92 2.51
N VAL A 52 4.15 6.88 1.79
CA VAL A 52 4.51 5.75 0.92
C VAL A 52 4.74 4.43 1.66
N GLN A 53 4.97 4.47 2.98
CA GLN A 53 5.24 3.27 3.79
C GLN A 53 3.96 2.62 4.32
N CYS A 54 3.01 3.42 4.81
CA CYS A 54 1.78 2.91 5.43
C CYS A 54 0.50 3.23 4.63
N ASN A 55 0.63 3.90 3.49
CA ASN A 55 -0.45 4.36 2.62
C ASN A 55 -1.53 5.16 3.35
N ARG A 56 -1.21 5.84 4.47
CA ARG A 56 -2.14 6.73 5.19
C ARG A 56 -1.94 8.17 4.75
N ALA A 57 -3.03 8.90 4.62
CA ALA A 57 -3.00 10.34 4.42
C ALA A 57 -2.66 11.07 5.74
N PHE A 58 -1.89 12.15 5.64
CA PHE A 58 -1.48 12.99 6.76
C PHE A 58 -1.31 14.44 6.30
N SER A 59 -1.46 15.39 7.22
CA SER A 59 -1.11 16.79 6.99
C SER A 59 0.39 16.99 7.20
N VAL A 60 1.10 17.53 6.20
CA VAL A 60 2.54 17.84 6.27
C VAL A 60 2.86 18.90 7.33
N LEU A 61 1.87 19.69 7.74
CA LEU A 61 2.01 20.74 8.75
C LEU A 61 1.83 20.22 10.19
N THR A 62 1.06 19.14 10.37
CA THR A 62 0.63 18.68 11.71
C THR A 62 0.97 17.22 12.00
N ARG A 63 1.76 16.57 11.14
CA ARG A 63 2.13 15.16 11.32
C ARG A 63 2.86 14.94 12.65
N ALA A 64 2.29 14.13 13.53
CA ALA A 64 3.02 13.60 14.68
C ALA A 64 4.13 12.66 14.21
N GLY A 65 5.35 12.84 14.73
CA GLY A 65 6.56 12.14 14.26
C GLY A 65 6.50 10.60 14.32
N ASN A 66 5.61 10.04 15.14
CA ASN A 66 5.40 8.59 15.34
C ASN A 66 4.03 8.08 14.85
N SER A 67 3.34 8.84 13.99
CA SER A 67 2.00 8.48 13.50
C SER A 67 2.01 7.39 12.43
N CYS A 68 3.12 7.24 11.71
CA CYS A 68 3.28 6.20 10.70
C CYS A 68 3.68 4.91 11.39
N ARG A 69 2.92 3.85 11.12
CA ARG A 69 3.28 2.49 11.49
C ARG A 69 3.37 1.61 10.26
N TYR A 70 4.52 1.00 10.01
CA TYR A 70 4.79 0.11 8.88
C TYR A 70 5.70 -1.04 9.31
N HIS A 71 5.76 -2.08 8.48
CA HIS A 71 6.71 -3.17 8.67
C HIS A 71 7.94 -2.88 7.80
N PRO A 72 9.15 -2.77 8.36
CA PRO A 72 10.38 -2.56 7.59
C PRO A 72 10.91 -3.82 6.91
N GLY A 73 10.27 -4.96 7.20
CA GLY A 73 10.66 -6.29 6.78
C GLY A 73 10.11 -6.72 5.42
N THR A 74 10.24 -8.02 5.13
CA THR A 74 9.57 -8.70 4.01
C THR A 74 8.61 -9.77 4.55
N ARG A 75 7.59 -10.09 3.75
CA ARG A 75 6.65 -11.17 4.06
C ARG A 75 7.12 -12.48 3.41
N TRP A 76 7.02 -13.57 4.17
CA TRP A 76 7.26 -14.92 3.68
C TRP A 76 5.99 -15.77 3.88
N ALA A 77 5.74 -16.71 2.98
CA ALA A 77 4.54 -17.56 3.06
C ALA A 77 4.65 -18.50 4.28
N ASP A 78 3.60 -18.58 5.10
CA ASP A 78 3.50 -19.58 6.16
C ASP A 78 3.05 -20.91 5.54
N PRO A 79 3.94 -21.90 5.33
CA PRO A 79 3.60 -23.13 4.64
C PRO A 79 2.61 -24.02 5.42
N SER A 80 2.30 -23.68 6.67
CA SER A 80 1.32 -24.37 7.50
C SER A 80 -0.07 -23.75 7.47
N ASN A 81 -0.25 -22.63 6.76
CA ASN A 81 -1.54 -21.97 6.63
C ASN A 81 -2.45 -22.72 5.64
N GLU A 82 -3.73 -22.87 6.00
CA GLU A 82 -4.74 -23.58 5.20
C GLU A 82 -4.95 -23.01 3.79
N ALA A 83 -4.61 -21.74 3.55
CA ALA A 83 -4.65 -21.14 2.22
C ALA A 83 -3.75 -21.86 1.20
N TRP A 84 -2.77 -22.64 1.66
CA TRP A 84 -1.82 -23.35 0.82
C TRP A 84 -2.07 -24.85 0.69
N ASP A 85 -3.09 -25.40 1.35
CA ASP A 85 -3.34 -26.86 1.37
C ASP A 85 -3.52 -27.46 -0.04
N ASP A 86 -4.07 -26.68 -0.97
CA ASP A 86 -4.27 -27.05 -2.37
C ASP A 86 -3.35 -26.29 -3.34
N HIS A 87 -2.34 -25.55 -2.84
CA HIS A 87 -1.43 -24.76 -3.67
C HIS A 87 -0.17 -25.54 -4.03
N TYR A 88 -0.03 -25.90 -5.30
CA TYR A 88 1.12 -26.63 -5.81
C TYR A 88 2.01 -25.73 -6.66
N VAL A 89 3.26 -25.49 -6.21
CA VAL A 89 4.19 -24.54 -6.86
C VAL A 89 4.43 -24.85 -8.35
N ASN A 90 4.34 -26.11 -8.75
CA ASN A 90 4.51 -26.52 -10.15
C ASN A 90 3.30 -26.20 -11.05
N THR A 91 2.12 -25.98 -10.46
CA THR A 91 0.85 -25.76 -11.16
C THR A 91 0.40 -24.32 -11.00
N ASP A 92 0.40 -23.82 -9.77
CA ASP A 92 -0.13 -22.51 -9.38
C ASP A 92 0.95 -21.43 -9.30
N GLY A 93 2.23 -21.83 -9.36
CA GLY A 93 3.38 -20.93 -9.29
C GLY A 93 3.83 -20.63 -7.85
N PRO A 94 4.72 -19.64 -7.65
CA PRO A 94 5.26 -19.33 -6.32
C PRO A 94 4.16 -18.85 -5.37
N MET A 95 4.29 -19.18 -4.08
CA MET A 95 3.38 -18.69 -3.03
C MET A 95 3.55 -17.18 -2.80
N GLU A 96 4.79 -16.70 -2.84
CA GLU A 96 5.17 -15.30 -2.57
C GLU A 96 5.01 -14.41 -3.81
N THR A 97 3.76 -14.20 -4.21
CA THR A 97 3.38 -13.19 -5.22
C THR A 97 2.68 -12.02 -4.55
N GLU A 98 2.74 -10.84 -5.19
CA GLU A 98 2.00 -9.66 -4.69
C GLU A 98 0.49 -9.92 -4.65
N GLU A 99 -0.03 -10.68 -5.63
CA GLU A 99 -1.44 -11.05 -5.73
C GLU A 99 -1.88 -11.91 -4.54
N ASN A 100 -1.13 -12.97 -4.23
CA ASN A 100 -1.44 -13.81 -3.08
C ASN A 100 -1.29 -13.03 -1.75
N MET A 101 -0.29 -12.13 -1.66
CA MET A 101 -0.07 -11.30 -0.49
C MET A 101 -1.16 -10.24 -0.26
N GLU A 102 -1.90 -9.87 -1.31
CA GLU A 102 -3.06 -8.98 -1.24
C GLU A 102 -4.35 -9.77 -0.94
N GLU A 103 -4.51 -10.96 -1.53
CA GLU A 103 -5.69 -11.80 -1.38
C GLU A 103 -5.74 -12.56 -0.04
N TRP A 104 -4.62 -13.14 0.38
CA TRP A 104 -4.49 -13.92 1.62
C TRP A 104 -3.38 -13.39 2.51
N PRO A 105 -3.47 -12.13 3.00
CA PRO A 105 -2.39 -11.51 3.76
C PRO A 105 -2.01 -12.31 5.02
N ASP A 106 -2.95 -13.00 5.66
CA ASP A 106 -2.70 -13.80 6.86
C ASP A 106 -2.06 -15.17 6.58
N ALA A 107 -1.93 -15.55 5.31
CA ALA A 107 -1.13 -16.70 4.89
C ALA A 107 0.37 -16.38 4.81
N PHE A 108 0.76 -15.17 5.21
CA PHE A 108 2.14 -14.69 5.23
C PHE A 108 2.51 -14.16 6.62
N VAL A 109 3.81 -14.18 6.92
CA VAL A 109 4.38 -13.67 8.17
C VAL A 109 5.45 -12.64 7.86
N TRP A 110 5.48 -11.55 8.64
CA TRP A 110 6.52 -10.53 8.55
C TRP A 110 7.81 -10.98 9.25
N ASP A 111 8.95 -10.92 8.57
CA ASP A 111 10.24 -11.26 9.18
C ASP A 111 10.65 -10.29 10.32
N CYS A 112 10.23 -9.02 10.24
CA CYS A 112 10.62 -7.97 11.18
C CYS A 112 10.00 -8.08 12.56
N CYS A 113 8.86 -8.78 12.70
CA CYS A 113 8.17 -8.92 13.98
C CYS A 113 7.45 -10.25 14.20
N GLN A 114 7.47 -11.14 13.20
CA GLN A 114 6.81 -12.45 13.23
C GLN A 114 5.29 -12.38 13.37
N GLU A 115 4.68 -11.23 13.08
CA GLU A 115 3.24 -11.06 13.03
C GLU A 115 2.68 -11.44 11.65
N LEU A 116 1.39 -11.76 11.60
CA LEU A 116 0.67 -12.08 10.36
C LEU A 116 0.71 -10.91 9.37
N GLY A 117 0.57 -11.20 8.08
CA GLY A 117 0.70 -10.20 7.02
C GLY A 117 -0.32 -9.06 7.11
N SER A 118 -1.52 -9.29 7.65
CA SER A 118 -2.52 -8.23 7.89
C SER A 118 -2.22 -7.36 9.13
N ALA A 119 -1.28 -7.77 9.98
CA ALA A 119 -0.99 -7.09 11.23
C ALA A 119 -0.49 -5.65 11.01
N ARG A 120 -0.78 -4.78 11.98
CA ARG A 120 -0.33 -3.38 11.94
C ARG A 120 1.20 -3.30 12.05
N GLY A 121 1.80 -2.45 11.21
CA GLY A 121 3.25 -2.20 11.16
C GLY A 121 3.96 -2.09 12.51
N CYS A 122 5.10 -2.78 12.68
CA CYS A 122 5.82 -2.84 13.96
C CYS A 122 6.70 -1.62 14.27
N SER A 123 6.94 -0.72 13.30
CA SER A 123 7.75 0.50 13.44
C SER A 123 6.95 1.75 13.14
#